data_AF-A0A5J5EMF0-F1
#
_entry.id   AF-A0A5J5EMF0-F1
#
_cell.length_a   1.000
_cell.length_b   1.000
_cell.length_c   1.000
_cell.angle_alpha   90.00
_cell.angle_beta   90.00
_cell.angle_gamma   90.00
#
_symmetry.space_group_name_H-M   'P 1'
#
loop_
_entity.id
_entity.type
_entity.pdbx_description
1 polymer ?
#
loop_
_entity_poly.entity_id
_entity_poly.type
_entity_poly.pdbx_seq_one_letter_code
_entity_poly.pdbx_strand_id
1 'polypeptide(L)'
;MVNPVGGCLPTGFPPSSSVDLDSLIDKNKKELVKAEAARKKLEKAMAVKGYETKVKQGVQELNKANLADYQAKEQTLPELIKQFEGLKTE
;
A
#
# COMPACT_ATOMS: atom_id res chain seq x y z
N MET A 1 -16.83 -38.76 30.85
CA MET A 1 -15.36 -38.71 30.82
C MET A 1 -14.92 -38.90 29.38
N VAL A 2 -14.32 -37.84 28.82
CA VAL A 2 -13.52 -37.69 27.59
C VAL A 2 -13.71 -38.66 26.41
N ASN A 3 -14.28 -38.11 25.32
CA ASN A 3 -14.06 -38.57 23.94
C ASN A 3 -12.72 -38.02 23.42
N PRO A 4 -11.85 -38.81 22.78
CA PRO A 4 -10.71 -38.28 22.03
C PRO A 4 -11.18 -37.88 20.63
N VAL A 5 -11.48 -36.59 20.45
CA VAL A 5 -11.61 -36.00 19.10
C VAL A 5 -10.22 -35.99 18.48
N GLY A 6 -9.98 -36.91 17.55
CA GLY A 6 -8.94 -36.76 16.55
C GLY A 6 -9.19 -35.47 15.77
N GLY A 7 -8.21 -34.58 15.76
CA GLY A 7 -8.32 -33.29 15.10
C GLY A 7 -6.95 -32.73 14.80
N CYS A 8 -6.53 -32.90 13.54
CA CYS A 8 -5.54 -32.10 12.82
C CYS A 8 -4.20 -31.81 13.52
N LEU A 9 -3.21 -32.61 13.16
CA LEU A 9 -1.87 -32.08 12.88
C LEU A 9 -2.03 -30.83 11.98
N PRO A 10 -1.48 -29.65 12.32
CA PRO A 10 -1.27 -28.62 11.32
C PRO A 10 -0.17 -29.12 10.37
N THR A 11 -0.60 -29.83 9.34
CA THR A 11 0.21 -30.13 8.16
C THR A 11 0.60 -28.83 7.49
N GLY A 12 1.90 -28.60 7.37
CA GLY A 12 2.48 -27.80 6.29
C GLY A 12 2.43 -26.29 6.48
N PHE A 13 3.38 -25.76 7.25
CA PHE A 13 4.04 -24.55 6.80
C PHE A 13 5.19 -25.00 5.88
N PRO A 14 5.07 -24.93 4.54
CA PRO A 14 6.26 -25.03 3.72
C PRO A 14 7.11 -23.79 3.99
N PRO A 15 8.41 -23.95 4.30
CA PRO A 15 9.33 -22.82 4.34
C PRO A 15 9.59 -22.39 2.90
N SER A 16 8.88 -21.38 2.42
CA SER A 16 9.19 -20.75 1.14
C SER A 16 9.65 -19.33 1.41
N SER A 17 10.88 -19.23 1.92
CA SER A 17 11.71 -18.03 1.92
C SER A 17 12.21 -17.67 0.51
N SER A 18 11.38 -17.90 -0.51
CA SER A 18 11.56 -17.29 -1.81
C SER A 18 10.83 -15.96 -1.73
N VAL A 19 11.60 -14.87 -1.75
CA VAL A 19 11.03 -13.54 -1.94
C VAL A 19 10.26 -13.58 -3.24
N ASP A 20 8.94 -13.72 -3.16
CA ASP A 20 8.08 -13.81 -4.33
C ASP A 20 8.02 -12.42 -4.96
N LEU A 21 8.91 -12.19 -5.92
CA LEU A 21 9.02 -10.92 -6.64
C LEU A 21 7.69 -10.57 -7.31
N ASP A 22 6.91 -11.56 -7.75
CA ASP A 22 5.60 -11.35 -8.34
C ASP A 22 4.59 -10.80 -7.31
N SER A 23 4.56 -11.34 -6.10
CA SER A 23 3.76 -10.85 -4.98
C SER A 23 4.22 -9.46 -4.54
N LEU A 24 5.52 -9.17 -4.55
CA LEU A 24 6.03 -7.81 -4.31
C LEU A 24 5.60 -6.84 -5.41
N ILE A 25 5.69 -7.23 -6.67
CA ILE A 25 5.23 -6.43 -7.81
C ILE A 25 3.73 -6.15 -7.70
N ASP A 26 2.90 -7.16 -7.42
CA ASP A 26 1.46 -7.02 -7.23
C ASP A 26 1.12 -6.12 -6.03
N LYS A 27 1.82 -6.30 -4.90
CA LYS A 27 1.68 -5.43 -3.72
C LYS A 27 2.02 -3.98 -4.06
N ASN A 28 3.16 -3.73 -4.71
CA ASN A 28 3.57 -2.37 -5.07
C ASN A 28 2.63 -1.75 -6.12
N LYS A 29 2.13 -2.53 -7.09
CA LYS A 29 1.10 -2.09 -8.06
C LYS A 29 -0.20 -1.71 -7.34
N LYS A 30 -0.66 -2.51 -6.38
CA LYS A 30 -1.84 -2.20 -5.55
C LYS A 30 -1.62 -0.97 -4.68
N GLU A 31 -0.44 -0.83 -4.08
CA GLU A 31 -0.07 0.36 -3.30
C GLU A 31 -0.03 1.62 -4.17
N LEU A 32 0.45 1.53 -5.40
CA LEU A 32 0.45 2.63 -6.37
C LEU A 32 -0.99 3.07 -6.67
N VAL A 33 -1.88 2.14 -7.01
CA VAL A 33 -3.30 2.45 -7.28
C VAL A 33 -3.97 3.06 -6.04
N LYS A 34 -3.67 2.56 -4.84
CA LYS A 34 -4.18 3.14 -3.58
C LYS A 34 -3.63 4.55 -3.35
N ALA A 35 -2.34 4.78 -3.59
CA ALA A 35 -1.71 6.09 -3.44
C ALA A 35 -2.30 7.10 -4.42
N GLU A 36 -2.50 6.73 -5.69
CA GLU A 36 -3.19 7.57 -6.67
C GLU A 36 -4.63 7.91 -6.26
N ALA A 37 -5.38 6.90 -5.80
CA ALA A 37 -6.74 7.09 -5.33
C ALA A 37 -6.80 7.97 -4.07
N ALA A 38 -5.85 7.80 -3.15
CA ALA A 38 -5.72 8.61 -1.95
C ALA A 38 -5.36 10.05 -2.29
N ARG A 39 -4.37 10.28 -3.17
CA ARG A 39 -4.02 11.62 -3.68
C ARG A 39 -5.24 12.30 -4.29
N LYS A 40 -5.93 11.66 -5.23
CA LYS A 40 -7.12 12.24 -5.88
C LYS A 40 -8.23 12.56 -4.88
N LYS A 41 -8.44 11.71 -3.87
CA LYS A 41 -9.40 11.98 -2.80
C LYS A 41 -8.98 13.17 -1.94
N LEU A 42 -7.70 13.25 -1.58
CA LEU A 42 -7.14 14.31 -0.75
C LEU A 42 -7.17 15.66 -1.48
N GLU A 43 -6.77 15.68 -2.74
CA GLU A 43 -6.81 16.86 -3.61
C GLU A 43 -8.25 17.38 -3.77
N LYS A 44 -9.21 16.48 -4.01
CA LYS A 44 -10.64 16.83 -4.03
C LYS A 44 -11.11 17.39 -2.69
N ALA A 45 -10.70 16.79 -1.58
CA ALA A 45 -11.07 17.27 -0.24
C ALA A 45 -10.50 18.67 0.03
N MET A 46 -9.26 18.93 -0.39
CA MET A 46 -8.61 20.24 -0.27
C MET A 46 -9.22 21.29 -1.22
N ALA A 47 -9.72 20.88 -2.37
CA ALA A 47 -10.39 21.74 -3.33
C ALA A 47 -11.84 22.11 -2.93
N VAL A 48 -12.39 21.53 -1.85
CA VAL A 48 -13.73 21.87 -1.37
C VAL A 48 -13.77 23.33 -0.89
N LYS A 49 -14.78 24.07 -1.36
CA LYS A 49 -14.99 25.46 -0.95
C LYS A 49 -15.20 25.55 0.57
N GLY A 50 -14.34 26.31 1.25
CA GLY A 50 -14.35 26.44 2.71
C GLY A 50 -13.52 25.39 3.45
N TYR A 51 -12.73 24.56 2.76
CA TYR A 51 -11.78 23.64 3.38
C TYR A 51 -10.82 24.38 4.31
N GLU A 52 -10.23 25.49 3.87
CA GLU A 52 -9.29 26.29 4.66
C GLU A 52 -9.90 26.89 5.94
N THR A 53 -11.22 27.10 5.95
CA THR A 53 -11.95 27.71 7.07
C THR A 53 -12.56 26.68 8.01
N LYS A 54 -12.93 25.49 7.49
CA LYS A 54 -13.58 24.41 8.26
C LYS A 54 -12.61 23.38 8.80
N VAL A 55 -11.45 23.22 8.15
CA VAL A 55 -10.44 22.23 8.52
C VAL A 55 -9.35 22.90 9.35
N LYS A 56 -8.97 22.28 10.47
CA LYS A 56 -7.91 22.79 11.35
C LYS A 56 -6.59 22.92 10.59
N GLN A 57 -5.81 23.97 10.85
CA GLN A 57 -4.52 24.21 10.18
C GLN A 57 -3.60 22.98 10.22
N GLY A 58 -3.47 22.30 11.37
CA GLY A 58 -2.66 21.09 11.47
C GLY A 58 -3.11 19.94 10.54
N VAL A 59 -4.40 19.85 10.21
CA VAL A 59 -4.91 18.87 9.24
C VAL A 59 -4.66 19.34 7.80
N GLN A 60 -4.67 20.64 7.54
CA GLN A 60 -4.31 21.19 6.22
C GLN A 60 -2.83 20.95 5.90
N GLU A 61 -1.96 21.19 6.89
CA GLU A 61 -0.51 20.94 6.77
C GLU A 61 -0.23 19.44 6.62
N LEU A 62 -0.87 18.61 7.43
CA LEU A 62 -0.79 17.15 7.29
C LEU A 62 -1.27 16.70 5.89
N ASN A 63 -2.37 17.26 5.39
CA ASN A 63 -2.86 16.93 4.06
C ASN A 63 -1.92 17.40 2.95
N LYS A 64 -1.30 18.58 3.07
CA LYS A 64 -0.24 19.02 2.13
C LYS A 64 0.96 18.07 2.15
N ALA A 65 1.42 17.67 3.35
CA ALA A 65 2.52 16.72 3.50
C ALA A 65 2.17 15.34 2.92
N ASN A 66 0.96 14.84 3.20
CA ASN A 66 0.46 13.58 2.63
C ASN A 66 0.33 13.65 1.11
N LEU A 67 -0.08 14.80 0.55
CA LEU A 67 -0.17 14.98 -0.90
C LEU A 67 1.22 14.84 -1.54
N ALA A 68 2.23 15.49 -0.96
CA ALA A 68 3.62 15.37 -1.39
C ALA A 68 4.16 13.93 -1.24
N ASP A 69 3.84 13.25 -0.13
CA ASP A 69 4.21 11.85 0.09
C ASP A 69 3.56 10.91 -0.94
N TYR A 70 2.28 11.08 -1.24
CA TYR A 70 1.61 10.29 -2.28
C TYR A 70 2.19 10.54 -3.66
N GLN A 71 2.53 11.80 -4.00
CA GLN A 71 3.20 12.12 -5.26
C GLN A 71 4.59 11.48 -5.35
N ALA A 72 5.37 11.53 -4.27
CA ALA A 72 6.67 10.87 -4.21
C ALA A 72 6.53 9.35 -4.38
N LYS A 73 5.53 8.73 -3.73
CA LYS A 73 5.22 7.31 -3.89
C LYS A 73 4.80 6.96 -5.31
N GLU A 74 4.00 7.80 -5.98
CA GLU A 74 3.64 7.60 -7.39
C GLU A 74 4.83 7.66 -8.34
N GLN A 75 5.92 8.34 -7.98
CA GLN A 75 7.16 8.36 -8.77
C GLN A 75 8.09 7.19 -8.41
N THR A 76 8.21 6.86 -7.12
CA THR A 76 9.15 5.83 -6.64
C THR A 76 8.62 4.41 -6.81
N LEU A 77 7.33 4.15 -6.56
CA LEU A 77 6.71 2.82 -6.70
C LEU A 77 6.82 2.23 -8.11
N PRO A 78 6.57 2.95 -9.23
CA PRO A 78 6.74 2.38 -10.57
C PRO A 78 8.21 2.06 -10.87
N GLU A 79 9.15 2.85 -10.35
CA GLU A 79 10.58 2.57 -10.49
C GLU A 79 10.96 1.31 -9.71
N LEU A 80 10.44 1.14 -8.49
CA LEU A 80 10.59 -0.07 -7.67
C LEU A 80 10.01 -1.31 -8.36
N ILE A 81 8.79 -1.19 -8.92
CA ILE A 81 8.13 -2.25 -9.70
C ILE A 81 9.01 -2.67 -10.87
N LYS A 82 9.56 -1.70 -11.61
CA LYS A 82 10.45 -1.98 -12.74
C LYS A 82 11.75 -2.66 -12.32
N GLN A 83 12.33 -2.28 -11.18
CA GLN A 83 13.50 -2.95 -10.62
C GLN A 83 13.17 -4.41 -10.25
N PHE A 84 12.03 -4.67 -9.61
CA PHE A 84 11.59 -6.05 -9.31
C PHE A 84 11.27 -6.87 -10.56
N GLU A 85 10.67 -6.25 -11.59
CA GLU A 85 10.43 -6.90 -12.90
C GLU A 85 11.75 -7.23 -13.60
N GLY A 86 12.77 -6.37 -13.49
CA GLY A 86 14.12 -6.63 -13.99
C GLY A 86 14.79 -7.83 -13.30
N LEU A 87 14.71 -7.89 -11.97
CA LEU A 87 15.25 -9.00 -11.16
C LEU A 87 14.56 -10.34 -11.39
N LYS A 88 13.35 -10.35 -11.97
CA LYS A 88 12.64 -11.59 -12.35
C LYS A 88 13.16 -12.19 -13.66
N THR A 89 13.83 -11.38 -14.48
CA THR A 89 14.25 -11.77 -15.84
C THR A 89 15.73 -12.23 -15.90
N GLU A 90 16.49 -11.99 -14.83
CA GLU A 90 17.90 -12.40 -14.67
C GLU A 90 18.01 -13.73 -13.88
#